data_AF-A0A8U0Q966-F1
#
_entry.id   AF-A0A8U0Q966-F1
#
_cell.length_a   1.000
_cell.length_b   1.000
_cell.length_c   1.000
_cell.angle_alpha   90.00
_cell.angle_beta   90.00
_cell.angle_gamma   90.00
#
_symmetry.space_group_name_H-M   'P 1'
#
loop_
_entity.id
_entity.type
_entity.pdbx_description
1 polymer ?
#
loop_
_entity_poly.entity_id
_entity_poly.type
_entity_poly.pdbx_seq_one_letter_code
_entity_poly.pdbx_strand_id
1 'polypeptide(L)'
;MKSEDPIYVLENSIPIDTQYYLEQQLSKPLLRIFEPILGESKAESVLLKGDHTRCKRVGGLMAFATKRSACIGCRAVLKDNAAVCDFWKEEESELYQKEPGTAPYST
;
A
#
# COMPACT_ATOMS: atom_id res chain seq x y z
N MET A 1 -19.29 13.31 11.22
CA MET A 1 -18.82 12.40 12.28
C MET A 1 -18.29 11.14 11.62
N LYS A 2 -16.96 10.95 11.60
CA LYS A 2 -16.29 9.73 11.12
C LYS A 2 -15.48 9.10 12.27
N SER A 3 -15.98 9.23 13.49
CA SER A 3 -15.29 8.82 14.70
C SER A 3 -15.95 7.54 15.19
N GLU A 4 -15.29 6.41 14.97
CA GLU A 4 -15.70 5.08 15.43
C GLU A 4 -14.90 4.69 16.67
N ASP A 5 -15.45 3.78 17.48
CA ASP A 5 -14.73 3.19 18.61
C ASP A 5 -13.59 2.27 18.11
N PRO A 6 -12.38 2.32 18.68
CA PRO A 6 -11.26 1.48 18.25
C PRO A 6 -11.56 -0.03 18.26
N ILE A 7 -12.36 -0.52 19.21
CA ILE A 7 -12.74 -1.94 19.30
C ILE A 7 -13.66 -2.29 18.13
N TYR A 8 -14.64 -1.44 17.83
CA TYR A 8 -15.59 -1.65 16.74
C TYR A 8 -14.91 -1.65 15.35
N VAL A 9 -13.90 -0.78 15.17
CA VAL A 9 -13.09 -0.73 13.94
C VAL A 9 -12.35 -2.06 13.71
N LEU A 10 -11.81 -2.66 14.77
CA LEU A 10 -11.11 -3.95 14.70
C LEU A 10 -12.06 -5.09 14.34
N GLU A 11 -13.22 -5.16 15.01
CA GLU A 11 -14.19 -6.24 14.78
C GLU A 11 -14.78 -6.22 13.36
N ASN A 12 -15.00 -5.04 12.78
CA ASN A 12 -15.65 -4.88 11.47
C ASN A 12 -14.66 -4.62 10.32
N SER A 13 -13.35 -4.67 10.59
CA SER A 13 -12.30 -4.40 9.59
C SER A 13 -12.54 -3.11 8.81
N ILE A 14 -12.95 -2.05 9.51
CA ILE A 14 -13.33 -0.79 8.88
C ILE A 14 -12.07 -0.13 8.28
N PRO A 15 -12.08 0.24 6.98
CA PRO A 15 -10.92 0.82 6.35
C PRO A 15 -10.60 2.21 6.93
N ILE A 16 -9.34 2.42 7.28
CA ILE A 16 -8.85 3.69 7.82
C ILE A 16 -8.71 4.72 6.69
N ASP A 17 -9.21 5.93 6.93
CA ASP A 17 -9.09 7.07 6.02
C ASP A 17 -7.68 7.68 6.10
N THR A 18 -6.71 7.03 5.47
CA THR A 18 -5.30 7.44 5.48
C THR A 18 -5.08 8.89 5.01
N GLN A 19 -5.89 9.38 4.07
CA GLN A 19 -5.79 10.74 3.57
C GLN A 19 -6.15 11.77 4.66
N TYR A 20 -7.20 11.50 5.43
CA TYR A 20 -7.60 12.36 6.54
C TYR A 20 -6.49 12.51 7.59
N TYR A 21 -5.85 11.40 7.98
CA TYR A 21 -4.75 11.42 8.93
C TYR A 21 -3.53 12.19 8.39
N LEU A 22 -3.20 11.99 7.11
CA LEU A 22 -2.10 12.71 6.46
C LEU A 22 -2.34 14.22 6.45
N GLU A 23 -3.53 14.66 6.01
CA GLU A 23 -3.84 16.08 5.82
C GLU A 23 -4.14 16.81 7.13
N GLN A 24 -4.83 16.17 8.08
CA GLN A 24 -5.33 16.88 9.26
C GLN A 24 -4.48 16.70 10.51
N GLN A 25 -3.70 15.63 10.60
CA GLN A 25 -2.87 15.34 11.77
C GLN A 25 -1.37 15.48 11.48
N LEU A 26 -0.89 14.96 10.36
CA LEU A 26 0.55 14.88 10.08
C LEU A 26 1.10 16.09 9.32
N SER A 27 0.33 16.68 8.40
CA SER A 27 0.81 17.76 7.52
C SER A 27 1.33 18.99 8.31
N LYS A 28 0.51 19.54 9.22
CA LYS A 28 0.80 20.80 9.92
C LYS A 28 2.02 20.71 10.85
N PRO A 29 2.19 19.64 11.66
CA PRO A 29 3.40 19.47 12.45
C PRO A 29 4.66 19.30 11.59
N LEU A 30 4.58 18.53 10.49
CA LEU A 30 5.72 18.28 9.62
C LEU A 30 6.18 19.56 8.91
N LEU A 31 5.24 20.32 8.36
CA LEU A 31 5.55 21.59 7.70
C LEU A 31 6.20 22.58 8.68
N ARG A 32 5.66 22.72 9.89
CA ARG A 32 6.25 23.59 10.93
C ARG A 32 7.72 23.26 11.25
N ILE A 33 8.11 21.99 11.22
CA ILE A 33 9.49 21.56 11.51
C ILE A 33 10.42 21.78 10.32
N PHE A 34 9.93 21.52 9.10
CA PHE A 34 10.75 21.45 7.90
C PHE A 34 10.76 22.75 7.06
N GLU A 35 9.75 23.61 7.21
CA GLU A 35 9.67 24.92 6.54
C GLU A 35 10.92 25.80 6.75
N PRO A 36 11.47 25.96 7.98
CA PRO A 36 12.65 26.80 8.19
C PRO A 36 13.92 26.28 7.50
N ILE A 37 13.96 24.99 7.15
CA ILE A 37 15.13 24.31 6.58
C ILE A 37 15.05 24.26 5.05
N LEU A 38 13.87 23.93 4.51
CA LEU A 38 13.68 23.60 3.10
C LEU A 38 12.95 24.71 2.32
N GLY A 39 12.27 25.61 3.02
CA GLY A 39 11.35 26.59 2.45
C GLY A 39 9.95 26.02 2.21
N GLU A 40 8.95 26.91 2.21
CA GLU A 40 7.51 26.59 2.24
C GLU A 40 7.06 25.69 1.07
N SER A 41 7.46 26.01 -0.17
CA SER A 41 7.05 25.26 -1.36
C SER A 41 7.71 23.89 -1.53
N LYS A 42 8.93 23.71 -1.00
CA LYS A 42 9.68 22.45 -1.09
C LYS A 42 9.27 21.47 0.00
N ALA A 43 8.93 21.95 1.20
CA ALA A 43 8.51 21.10 2.30
C ALA A 43 7.23 20.33 1.95
N GLU A 44 6.19 20.99 1.43
CA GLU A 44 4.95 20.30 1.02
C GLU A 44 5.17 19.29 -0.10
N SER A 45 5.90 19.70 -1.14
CA SER A 45 6.08 18.87 -2.33
C SER A 45 6.96 17.64 -2.08
N VAL A 46 7.97 17.73 -1.21
CA VAL A 46 8.85 16.60 -0.90
C VAL A 46 8.22 15.66 0.13
N LEU A 47 7.56 16.20 1.15
CA LEU A 47 7.07 15.40 2.28
C LEU A 47 5.69 14.80 2.03
N LEU A 48 4.79 15.54 1.41
CA LEU A 48 3.36 15.17 1.35
C LEU A 48 2.93 14.69 -0.05
N LYS A 49 3.74 14.93 -1.08
CA LYS A 49 3.43 14.57 -2.48
C LYS A 49 4.55 13.67 -3.02
N GLY A 50 4.25 12.43 -3.39
CA GLY A 50 5.26 11.55 -3.99
C GLY A 50 4.85 10.10 -4.08
N ASP A 51 5.76 9.27 -4.58
CA ASP A 51 5.54 7.83 -4.70
C ASP A 51 5.36 7.14 -3.33
N HIS A 52 5.94 7.72 -2.26
CA HIS A 52 5.81 7.23 -0.89
C HIS A 52 4.42 7.46 -0.29
N THR A 53 3.61 8.37 -0.82
CA THR A 53 2.22 8.62 -0.34
C THR A 53 1.15 7.94 -1.19
N ARG A 54 1.54 7.14 -2.20
CA ARG A 54 0.59 6.45 -3.09
C ARG A 54 -0.05 5.23 -2.41
N CYS A 55 -1.19 5.42 -1.77
CA CYS A 55 -1.99 4.31 -1.21
C CYS A 55 -2.82 3.57 -2.27
N LYS A 56 -2.70 2.23 -2.31
CA LYS A 56 -3.65 1.37 -3.04
C LYS A 56 -4.93 1.24 -2.21
N ARG A 57 -6.02 1.85 -2.66
CA ARG A 57 -7.32 1.75 -1.99
C ARG A 57 -7.98 0.41 -2.31
N VAL A 58 -8.31 -0.35 -1.28
CA VAL A 58 -9.07 -1.59 -1.39
C VAL A 58 -10.55 -1.24 -1.22
N GLY A 59 -11.34 -1.34 -2.30
CA GLY A 59 -12.74 -0.91 -2.33
C GLY A 59 -13.72 -2.01 -1.87
N GLY A 60 -14.93 -1.61 -1.44
CA GLY A 60 -15.95 -2.49 -0.83
C GLY A 60 -16.72 -3.44 -1.77
N LEU A 61 -16.32 -3.60 -3.03
CA LEU A 61 -16.95 -4.53 -3.99
C LEU A 61 -16.35 -5.95 -3.97
N MET A 62 -15.72 -6.35 -2.86
CA MET A 62 -14.98 -7.61 -2.78
C MET A 62 -15.83 -8.87 -2.88
N ALA A 63 -17.14 -8.80 -2.63
CA ALA A 63 -18.03 -9.97 -2.70
C ALA A 63 -18.13 -10.58 -4.12
N PHE A 64 -17.84 -9.81 -5.18
CA PHE A 64 -17.94 -10.26 -6.57
C PHE A 64 -16.58 -10.31 -7.29
N ALA A 65 -15.48 -10.02 -6.58
CA ALA A 65 -14.15 -10.01 -7.16
C ALA A 65 -13.57 -11.43 -7.21
N THR A 66 -13.31 -11.96 -8.41
CA THR A 66 -12.58 -13.22 -8.57
C THR A 66 -11.08 -12.98 -8.46
N LYS A 67 -10.41 -13.64 -7.52
CA LYS A 67 -8.94 -13.61 -7.40
C LYS A 67 -8.31 -14.24 -8.65
N ARG A 68 -7.45 -13.51 -9.34
CA ARG A 68 -6.59 -14.04 -10.41
C ARG A 68 -5.14 -13.96 -9.97
N SER A 69 -4.35 -14.98 -10.34
CA SER A 69 -2.90 -14.98 -10.18
C SER A 69 -2.29 -13.88 -11.07
N ALA A 70 -1.27 -13.22 -10.54
CA ALA A 70 -0.50 -12.23 -11.27
C ALA A 70 0.99 -12.54 -11.10
N CYS A 71 1.76 -12.38 -12.17
CA CYS A 71 3.20 -12.57 -12.14
C CYS A 71 3.86 -11.66 -11.11
N ILE A 72 4.73 -12.20 -10.26
CA ILE A 72 5.44 -11.44 -9.22
C ILE A 72 6.33 -10.35 -9.84
N GLY A 73 7.03 -10.64 -10.94
CA GLY A 73 7.95 -9.70 -11.59
C GLY A 73 7.25 -8.54 -12.32
N CYS A 74 6.23 -8.82 -13.14
CA CYS A 74 5.62 -7.83 -14.03
C CYS A 74 4.15 -7.50 -13.78
N ARG A 75 3.51 -8.15 -12.80
CA ARG A 75 2.07 -8.00 -12.46
C ARG A 75 1.11 -8.37 -13.60
N ALA A 76 1.58 -9.06 -14.63
CA ALA A 76 0.72 -9.58 -15.70
C ALA A 76 -0.23 -10.65 -15.15
N VAL A 77 -1.49 -10.61 -15.56
CA VAL A 77 -2.50 -11.60 -15.15
C VAL A 77 -2.19 -12.95 -15.78
N LEU A 78 -2.12 -14.00 -14.96
CA LEU A 78 -1.82 -15.36 -15.39
C LEU A 78 -3.12 -16.15 -15.57
N LYS A 79 -3.09 -17.12 -16.50
CA LYS A 79 -4.21 -18.06 -16.72
C LYS A 79 -4.18 -19.22 -15.73
N ASP A 80 -2.96 -19.62 -15.34
CA ASP A 80 -2.70 -20.72 -14.42
C ASP A 80 -2.26 -20.21 -13.04
N ASN A 81 -2.21 -21.09 -12.05
CA ASN A 81 -1.75 -20.78 -10.68
C ASN A 81 -0.21 -20.62 -10.57
N ALA A 82 0.46 -20.26 -11.66
CA ALA A 82 1.91 -20.01 -11.65
C ALA A 82 2.24 -18.72 -10.89
N ALA A 83 3.45 -18.64 -10.33
CA ALA A 83 3.96 -17.46 -9.65
C ALA A 83 4.58 -16.43 -10.62
N VAL A 84 5.09 -16.91 -11.75
CA VAL A 84 5.88 -16.13 -12.70
C VAL A 84 5.45 -16.44 -14.14
N CYS A 85 5.46 -15.44 -15.03
CA CYS A 85 5.20 -15.64 -16.45
C CYS A 85 6.43 -16.20 -17.19
N ASP A 86 6.26 -16.72 -18.40
CA ASP A 86 7.36 -17.33 -19.17
C ASP A 86 8.55 -16.40 -19.39
N PHE A 87 8.33 -15.09 -19.45
CA PHE A 87 9.39 -14.10 -19.61
C PHE A 87 10.28 -13.94 -18.37
N TRP A 88 9.74 -14.16 -17.18
CA TRP A 88 10.45 -13.99 -15.90
C TRP A 88 10.90 -15.32 -15.27
N LYS A 89 10.68 -16.45 -15.97
CA LYS A 89 11.05 -17.79 -15.46
C LYS A 89 12.54 -17.95 -15.20
N GLU A 90 13.40 -17.33 -16.02
CA GLU A 90 14.85 -17.43 -15.84
C GLU A 90 15.33 -16.66 -14.58
N GLU A 91 14.64 -15.59 -14.21
CA GLU A 91 14.94 -14.77 -13.02
C GLU A 91 14.15 -15.19 -11.77
N GLU A 92 13.47 -16.34 -11.81
CA GLU A 92 12.62 -16.84 -10.72
C GLU A 92 13.39 -16.97 -9.40
N SER A 93 14.63 -17.46 -9.45
CA SER A 93 15.48 -17.60 -8.25
C SER A 93 15.79 -16.25 -7.59
N GLU A 94 15.97 -15.20 -8.39
CA GLU A 94 16.25 -13.86 -7.88
C GLU A 94 14.99 -13.21 -7.30
N LEU A 95 13.84 -13.41 -7.95
CA LEU A 95 12.54 -12.98 -7.43
C LEU A 95 12.22 -13.64 -6.09
N TYR A 96 12.49 -14.94 -5.95
CA TYR A 96 12.27 -15.68 -4.71
C TYR A 96 13.13 -15.14 -3.54
N GLN A 97 14.37 -14.74 -3.83
CA GLN A 97 15.28 -14.19 -2.82
C GLN A 97 14.93 -12.74 -2.42
N LYS A 98 14.33 -11.97 -3.34
CA LYS A 98 13.89 -10.59 -3.08
C LYS A 98 12.65 -10.50 -2.22
N GLU A 99 11.81 -11.53 -2.21
CA GLU A 99 10.68 -11.61 -1.29
C GLU A 99 11.19 -11.93 0.13
N PRO A 100 11.11 -11.02 1.11
CA PRO A 100 11.37 -11.39 2.50
C PRO A 100 10.32 -12.44 2.89
N GLY A 101 10.79 -13.66 3.20
CA GLY A 101 9.98 -14.86 3.34
C GLY A 101 8.67 -14.66 4.10
N THR A 102 7.57 -14.55 3.35
CA THR A 102 6.25 -14.88 3.87
C THR A 102 6.15 -16.41 3.83
N ALA A 103 6.68 -17.02 4.88
CA ALA A 103 6.41 -18.44 5.14
C ALA A 103 4.89 -18.66 5.17
N PRO A 104 4.38 -19.74 4.57
CA PRO A 104 2.96 -20.06 4.59
C PRO A 104 2.59 -20.57 6.00
N TYR A 105 2.41 -19.67 6.96
CA TYR A 105 1.60 -19.97 8.13
C TYR A 105 0.17 -19.54 7.85
N SER A 106 -0.51 -20.41 7.11
CA SER A 106 -1.96 -20.56 7.14
C SER A 106 -2.27 -21.83 7.94
N THR A 107 -2.60 -21.66 9.20
CA THR A 107 -3.57 -22.49 9.93
C THR A 107 -4.50 -21.54 10.66
#